data_AF-A0A9E2D2S5-F1
#
_entry.id   AF-A0A9E2D2S5-F1
#
_cell.length_a   1.000
_cell.length_b   1.000
_cell.length_c   1.000
_cell.angle_alpha   90.00
_cell.angle_beta   90.00
_cell.angle_gamma   90.00
#
_symmetry.space_group_name_H-M   'P 1'
#
loop_
_entity.id
_entity.type
_entity.pdbx_description
1 polymer ?
#
loop_
_entity_poly.entity_id
_entity_poly.type
_entity_poly.pdbx_seq_one_letter_code
_entity_poly.pdbx_strand_id
1 'polypeptide(L)'
;GRILLVGGLLLVSSFALFQWELARGADIAQARTVAVNAFVVMELFYLFNCRSLTKSIFQLGFFTNMWVFGGVAVMLLVQIAYTYLPVMNRLFQSAPIGLDSWARITTAGVITYLLVEAEKWLWKTCP
;
A
#
# COMPACT_ATOMS: atom_id res chain seq x y z
N GLY A 1 0.53 20.29 -0.14
CA GLY A 1 1.14 19.45 -1.19
C GLY A 1 0.96 17.98 -0.90
N ARG A 2 1.74 17.43 0.05
CA ARG A 2 1.81 15.98 0.35
C ARG A 2 0.50 15.22 0.49
N ILE A 3 -0.45 15.74 1.27
CA ILE A 3 -1.73 15.05 1.51
C ILE A 3 -2.52 14.88 0.20
N LEU A 4 -2.50 15.90 -0.68
CA LEU A 4 -3.15 15.82 -1.98
C LEU A 4 -2.43 14.87 -2.93
N LEU A 5 -1.09 14.85 -2.90
CA LEU A 5 -0.28 13.92 -3.70
C LEU A 5 -0.57 12.48 -3.29
N VAL A 6 -0.44 12.16 -2.01
CA VAL A 6 -0.62 10.79 -1.51
C VAL A 6 -2.08 10.37 -1.65
N GLY A 7 -3.03 11.24 -1.31
CA GLY A 7 -4.47 10.97 -1.52
C GLY A 7 -4.81 10.72 -2.99
N GLY A 8 -4.22 11.50 -3.91
CA GLY A 8 -4.35 11.27 -5.35
C GLY A 8 -3.75 9.94 -5.81
N LEU A 9 -2.56 9.58 -5.33
CA LEU A 9 -1.93 8.29 -5.64
C LEU A 9 -2.76 7.12 -5.13
N LEU A 10 -3.30 7.21 -3.92
CA LEU A 10 -4.17 6.19 -3.34
C LEU A 10 -5.44 6.01 -4.17
N LEU A 11 -6.10 7.11 -4.54
CA LEU A 11 -7.30 7.09 -5.37
C LEU A 11 -7.02 6.47 -6.73
N VAL A 12 -6.02 6.98 -7.45
CA VAL A 12 -5.70 6.53 -8.80
C VAL A 12 -5.27 5.06 -8.80
N SER A 13 -4.39 4.66 -7.89
CA SER A 13 -3.86 3.30 -7.88
C SER A 13 -4.89 2.27 -7.44
N SER A 14 -5.69 2.56 -6.39
CA SER A 14 -6.74 1.64 -5.95
C SER A 14 -7.84 1.47 -6.99
N PHE A 15 -8.27 2.58 -7.62
CA PHE A 15 -9.27 2.54 -8.68
C PHE A 15 -8.74 1.85 -9.95
N ALA A 16 -7.49 2.13 -10.34
CA ALA A 16 -6.86 1.49 -11.49
C ALA A 16 -6.75 -0.03 -11.30
N LEU A 17 -6.30 -0.48 -10.12
CA LEU A 17 -6.22 -1.91 -9.83
C LEU A 17 -7.60 -2.57 -9.74
N PHE A 18 -8.60 -1.90 -9.17
CA PHE A 18 -9.98 -2.38 -9.15
C PHE A 18 -10.51 -2.62 -10.57
N GLN A 19 -10.37 -1.63 -11.45
CA GLN A 19 -10.79 -1.74 -12.85
C GLN A 19 -9.98 -2.79 -13.62
N TRP A 20 -8.68 -2.93 -13.30
CA TRP A 20 -7.82 -3.95 -13.90
C TRP A 20 -8.28 -5.36 -13.56
N GLU A 21 -8.68 -5.63 -12.32
CA GLU A 21 -9.23 -6.95 -11.93
C GLU A 21 -10.55 -7.23 -12.66
N LEU A 22 -11.46 -6.26 -12.72
CA LEU A 22 -12.72 -6.42 -13.46
C LEU A 22 -12.48 -6.68 -14.94
N ALA A 23 -11.52 -5.98 -15.56
CA ALA A 23 -11.16 -6.19 -16.96
C ALA A 23 -10.58 -7.58 -17.23
N ARG A 24 -10.02 -8.25 -16.22
CA ARG A 24 -9.54 -9.64 -16.29
C ARG A 24 -10.61 -10.68 -15.98
N GLY A 25 -11.86 -10.26 -15.77
CA GLY A 25 -12.98 -11.13 -15.46
C GLY A 25 -13.02 -11.59 -14.00
N ALA A 26 -12.31 -10.93 -13.09
CA ALA A 26 -12.45 -11.19 -11.66
C ALA A 26 -13.83 -10.76 -11.17
N ASP A 27 -14.32 -11.43 -10.12
CA ASP A 27 -15.56 -11.03 -9.47
C ASP A 27 -15.41 -9.67 -8.74
N ILE A 28 -16.52 -8.97 -8.56
CA ILE A 28 -16.58 -7.68 -7.86
C ILE A 28 -16.01 -7.79 -6.44
N ALA A 29 -16.24 -8.92 -5.75
CA ALA A 29 -15.68 -9.16 -4.43
C ALA A 29 -14.15 -9.25 -4.45
N GLN A 30 -13.58 -9.89 -5.47
CA GLN A 30 -12.12 -9.97 -5.63
C GLN A 30 -11.52 -8.61 -5.97
N ALA A 31 -12.12 -7.89 -6.92
CA ALA A 31 -11.68 -6.53 -7.28
C ALA A 31 -11.69 -5.59 -6.06
N ARG A 32 -12.74 -5.65 -5.24
CA ARG A 32 -12.82 -4.90 -3.97
C ARG A 32 -11.71 -5.27 -3.00
N THR A 33 -11.41 -6.56 -2.89
CA THR A 33 -10.34 -7.05 -2.02
C THR A 33 -8.98 -6.53 -2.48
N VAL A 34 -8.74 -6.51 -3.79
CA VAL A 34 -7.52 -5.94 -4.37
C VAL A 34 -7.43 -4.43 -4.09
N ALA A 35 -8.52 -3.68 -4.25
CA ALA A 35 -8.54 -2.25 -3.98
C ALA A 35 -8.21 -1.92 -2.51
N VAL A 36 -8.80 -2.66 -1.56
CA VAL A 36 -8.54 -2.47 -0.12
C VAL A 36 -7.10 -2.81 0.22
N ASN A 37 -6.59 -3.96 -0.25
CA ASN A 37 -5.20 -4.34 -0.01
C ASN A 37 -4.22 -3.35 -0.66
N ALA A 38 -4.53 -2.83 -1.86
CA ALA A 38 -3.74 -1.80 -2.51
C ALA A 38 -3.64 -0.53 -1.66
N PHE A 39 -4.77 -0.05 -1.14
CA PHE A 39 -4.81 1.11 -0.25
C PHE A 39 -3.90 0.92 0.96
N VAL A 40 -4.05 -0.22 1.65
CA VAL A 40 -3.32 -0.52 2.88
C VAL A 40 -1.82 -0.70 2.63
N VAL A 41 -1.44 -1.40 1.56
CA VAL A 41 -0.02 -1.59 1.21
C VAL A 41 0.63 -0.27 0.81
N MET A 42 -0.07 0.59 0.07
CA MET A 42 0.45 1.93 -0.25
C MET A 42 0.68 2.77 1.02
N GLU A 43 -0.25 2.74 1.99
CA GLU A 43 -0.08 3.41 3.28
C GLU A 43 1.10 2.84 4.09
N LEU A 44 1.32 1.52 4.02
CA LEU A 44 2.49 0.89 4.63
C LEU A 44 3.81 1.43 4.04
N PHE A 45 3.89 1.52 2.71
CA PHE A 45 5.02 2.11 2.01
C PHE A 45 5.17 3.61 2.29
N TYR A 46 4.07 4.33 2.43
CA TYR A 46 4.08 5.73 2.83
C TYR A 46 4.54 5.93 4.28
N LEU A 47 4.19 5.02 5.20
CA LEU A 47 4.67 5.05 6.59
C LEU A 47 6.20 4.98 6.66
N PHE A 48 6.83 4.15 5.83
CA PHE A 48 8.29 4.10 5.71
C PHE A 48 8.88 5.44 5.24
N ASN A 49 8.17 6.15 4.36
CA ASN A 49 8.52 7.52 3.97
C ASN A 49 8.33 8.53 5.12
N CYS A 50 7.26 8.44 5.89
CA CYS A 50 6.98 9.35 7.01
C CYS A 50 7.90 9.15 8.21
N ARG A 51 8.45 7.95 8.40
CA ARG A 51 9.41 7.65 9.49
C ARG A 51 10.64 8.57 9.47
N SER A 52 10.96 9.15 8.32
CA SER A 52 12.04 10.13 8.24
C SER A 52 11.70 11.28 7.31
N LEU A 53 11.31 12.41 7.92
CA LEU A 53 11.13 13.69 7.24
C LEU A 53 12.48 14.31 6.80
N THR A 54 13.62 13.93 7.40
CA THR A 54 14.93 14.59 7.17
C THR A 54 16.02 13.70 6.58
N LYS A 55 16.02 12.38 6.77
CA LYS A 55 17.05 11.44 6.26
C LYS A 55 16.48 10.28 5.43
N SER A 56 17.20 9.75 4.45
CA SER A 56 16.73 8.56 3.71
C SER A 56 16.79 7.30 4.60
N ILE A 57 16.00 6.27 4.32
CA ILE A 57 15.97 4.98 5.07
C ILE A 57 17.38 4.35 5.13
N PHE A 58 18.17 4.54 4.07
CA PHE A 58 19.56 4.08 4.00
C PHE A 58 20.52 4.81 4.94
N GLN A 59 20.18 6.00 5.42
CA GLN A 59 21.02 6.81 6.31
C GLN A 59 20.71 6.62 7.81
N LEU A 60 19.52 6.10 8.15
CA LEU A 60 19.08 5.93 9.54
C LEU A 60 19.32 4.53 10.10
N GLY A 61 19.58 3.54 9.24
CA GLY A 61 19.62 2.12 9.61
C GLY A 61 18.22 1.51 9.59
N PHE A 62 18.10 0.33 8.98
CA PHE A 62 16.82 -0.36 8.80
C PHE A 62 16.15 -0.68 10.17
N PHE A 63 16.94 -1.06 11.18
CA PHE A 63 16.47 -1.61 12.46
C PHE A 63 16.32 -0.63 13.63
N THR A 64 16.48 0.67 13.42
CA THR A 64 16.59 1.66 14.52
C THR A 64 15.29 1.84 15.33
N ASN A 65 14.16 1.34 14.84
CA ASN A 65 12.87 1.36 15.52
C ASN A 65 12.12 0.06 15.22
N MET A 66 12.23 -0.90 16.13
CA MET A 66 11.60 -2.23 16.04
C MET A 66 10.07 -2.15 16.03
N TRP A 67 9.48 -1.10 16.63
CA TRP A 67 8.03 -0.92 16.69
C TRP A 67 7.40 -0.75 15.32
N VAL A 68 8.13 -0.17 14.36
CA VAL A 68 7.65 -0.03 12.98
C VAL A 68 7.51 -1.40 12.33
N PHE A 69 8.46 -2.31 12.54
CA PHE A 69 8.34 -3.68 12.05
C PHE A 69 7.24 -4.45 12.77
N GLY A 70 7.03 -4.20 14.06
CA GLY A 70 5.88 -4.72 14.79
C GLY A 70 4.56 -4.27 14.15
N GLY A 71 4.42 -2.98 13.86
CA GLY A 71 3.25 -2.42 13.18
C GLY A 71 3.05 -3.00 11.78
N VAL A 72 4.12 -3.13 11.00
CA VAL A 72 4.11 -3.79 9.67
C VAL A 72 3.63 -5.23 9.78
N ALA A 73 4.18 -6.01 10.73
CA ALA A 73 3.81 -7.40 10.93
C ALA A 73 2.34 -7.54 11.33
N VAL A 74 1.87 -6.73 12.29
CA VAL A 74 0.45 -6.71 12.69
C VAL A 74 -0.44 -6.35 11.51
N MET A 75 -0.07 -5.33 10.73
CA MET A 75 -0.84 -4.91 9.57
C MET A 75 -0.94 -6.02 8.51
N LEU A 76 0.17 -6.71 8.21
CA LEU A 76 0.19 -7.84 7.28
C LEU A 76 -0.69 -8.99 7.77
N LEU A 77 -0.63 -9.32 9.07
CA LEU A 77 -1.49 -10.34 9.66
C LEU A 77 -2.97 -9.98 9.53
N VAL A 78 -3.33 -8.71 9.80
CA VAL A 78 -4.69 -8.22 9.63
C VAL A 78 -5.13 -8.27 8.15
N GLN A 79 -4.25 -7.94 7.19
CA GLN A 79 -4.58 -8.02 5.76
C GLN A 79 -4.76 -9.46 5.26
N ILE A 80 -3.90 -10.39 5.71
CA ILE A 80 -4.08 -11.82 5.42
C ILE A 80 -5.38 -12.31 6.03
N ALA A 81 -5.68 -11.90 7.27
CA ALA A 81 -6.92 -12.28 7.93
C ALA A 81 -8.16 -11.75 7.20
N TYR A 82 -8.16 -10.47 6.83
CA TYR A 82 -9.21 -9.84 6.03
C TYR A 82 -9.44 -10.56 4.69
N THR A 83 -8.35 -10.95 4.00
CA THR A 83 -8.39 -11.53 2.65
C THR A 83 -8.86 -13.00 2.65
N TYR A 84 -8.45 -13.79 3.63
CA TYR A 84 -8.63 -15.25 3.59
C TYR A 84 -9.62 -15.79 4.63
N LEU A 85 -9.99 -15.06 5.69
CA LEU A 85 -10.98 -15.57 6.64
C LEU A 85 -12.39 -15.54 6.01
N PRO A 86 -13.13 -16.66 6.03
CA PRO A 86 -14.50 -16.71 5.52
C PRO A 86 -15.45 -15.71 6.20
N VAL A 87 -15.26 -15.46 7.49
CA VAL A 87 -16.05 -14.48 8.26
C VAL A 87 -15.83 -13.07 7.71
N MET A 88 -14.57 -12.70 7.43
CA MET A 88 -14.24 -11.39 6.86
C MET A 88 -14.81 -11.26 5.44
N ASN A 89 -14.66 -12.30 4.63
CA ASN A 89 -15.22 -12.35 3.28
C ASN A 89 -16.74 -12.16 3.24
N ARG A 90 -17.48 -12.71 4.20
CA ARG A 90 -18.93 -12.48 4.32
C ARG A 90 -19.26 -11.06 4.78
N LEU A 91 -18.56 -10.55 5.79
CA LEU A 91 -18.85 -9.23 6.38
C LEU A 91 -18.52 -8.08 5.44
N PHE A 92 -17.40 -8.16 4.72
CA PHE A 92 -16.93 -7.10 3.83
C PHE A 92 -17.28 -7.33 2.35
N GLN A 93 -17.91 -8.48 2.05
CA GLN A 93 -18.15 -8.95 0.69
C GLN A 93 -16.83 -8.94 -0.11
N SER A 94 -15.78 -9.45 0.54
CA SER A 94 -14.45 -9.66 -0.01
C SER A 94 -14.28 -11.12 -0.42
N ALA A 95 -13.24 -11.40 -1.20
CA ALA A 95 -12.94 -12.72 -1.71
C ALA A 95 -11.43 -12.95 -1.75
N PRO A 96 -10.97 -14.21 -1.59
CA PRO A 96 -9.55 -14.51 -1.63
C PRO A 96 -8.96 -14.15 -3.00
N ILE A 97 -7.76 -13.60 -2.97
CA ILE A 97 -7.02 -13.15 -4.15
C ILE A 97 -5.77 -14.02 -4.37
N GLY A 98 -5.35 -14.13 -5.63
CA GLY A 98 -4.15 -14.86 -6.04
C GLY A 98 -2.86 -14.10 -5.77
N LEU A 99 -1.73 -14.80 -5.85
CA LEU A 99 -0.39 -14.21 -5.69
C LEU A 99 -0.07 -13.17 -6.78
N ASP A 100 -0.66 -13.30 -7.96
CA ASP A 100 -0.50 -12.34 -9.05
C ASP A 100 -1.10 -10.97 -8.68
N SER A 101 -2.22 -10.97 -7.95
CA SER A 101 -2.87 -9.76 -7.44
C SER A 101 -2.02 -9.10 -6.36
N TRP A 102 -1.45 -9.90 -5.45
CA TRP A 102 -0.49 -9.43 -4.45
C TRP A 102 0.74 -8.78 -5.07
N ALA A 103 1.26 -9.33 -6.19
CA ALA A 103 2.38 -8.74 -6.91
C ALA A 103 2.03 -7.36 -7.47
N ARG A 104 0.84 -7.19 -8.07
CA ARG A 104 0.35 -5.90 -8.56
C ARG A 104 0.18 -4.88 -7.43
N ILE A 105 -0.44 -5.30 -6.32
CA ILE A 105 -0.63 -4.48 -5.12
C ILE A 105 0.72 -3.99 -4.58
N THR A 106 1.68 -4.90 -4.44
CA THR A 106 3.02 -4.57 -3.96
C THR A 106 3.74 -3.62 -4.90
N THR A 107 3.59 -3.83 -6.21
CA THR A 107 4.16 -2.95 -7.25
C THR A 107 3.60 -1.52 -7.13
N ALA A 108 2.29 -1.37 -6.94
CA ALA A 108 1.68 -0.06 -6.69
C ALA A 108 2.22 0.61 -5.42
N GLY A 109 2.40 -0.17 -4.33
CA GLY A 109 3.03 0.31 -3.10
C GLY A 109 4.46 0.83 -3.31
N VAL A 110 5.28 0.08 -4.06
CA VAL A 110 6.65 0.48 -4.41
C VAL A 110 6.66 1.75 -5.27
N ILE A 111 5.76 1.86 -6.25
CA ILE A 111 5.62 3.08 -7.06
C ILE A 111 5.28 4.29 -6.18
N THR A 112 4.31 4.16 -5.27
CA THR A 112 3.97 5.22 -4.32
C THR A 112 5.17 5.60 -3.44
N TYR A 113 5.93 4.62 -2.94
CA TYR A 113 7.16 4.88 -2.20
C TYR A 113 8.16 5.73 -3.00
N LEU A 114 8.42 5.34 -4.26
CA LEU A 114 9.39 6.01 -5.13
C LEU A 114 8.95 7.43 -5.49
N LEU A 115 7.67 7.64 -5.79
CA LEU A 115 7.13 8.97 -6.11
C LEU A 115 7.22 9.92 -4.91
N VAL A 116 6.90 9.43 -3.72
CA VAL A 116 6.99 10.24 -2.48
C VAL A 116 8.45 10.55 -2.12
N GLU A 117 9.38 9.62 -2.33
CA GLU A 117 10.80 9.87 -2.08
C GLU A 117 11.39 10.84 -3.13
N ALA A 118 10.97 10.75 -4.40
CA ALA A 118 11.34 11.70 -5.44
C ALA A 118 10.85 13.13 -5.13
N GLU A 119 9.61 13.26 -4.64
CA GLU A 119 9.09 14.55 -4.15
C GLU A 119 9.98 15.10 -3.03
N LYS A 120 10.35 14.28 -2.02
CA LYS A 120 11.28 14.75 -0.96
C LYS A 120 12.60 15.24 -1.52
N TRP A 121 13.16 14.50 -2.47
CA TRP A 121 14.46 14.81 -3.03
C TRP A 121 14.44 16.15 -3.77
N LEU A 122 13.39 16.41 -4.57
CA LEU A 122 13.18 17.69 -5.23
C LEU A 122 13.07 18.85 -4.24
N TRP A 123 12.30 18.68 -3.16
CA TRP A 123 12.15 19.72 -2.14
C TRP A 123 13.42 19.99 -1.33
N LYS A 124 14.29 18.98 -1.14
CA LYS A 124 15.58 19.19 -0.46
C LYS A 124 16.63 19.87 -1.33
N THR A 125 16.48 19.82 -2.65
CA THR A 125 17.47 20.34 -3.61
C THR A 125 17.13 21.76 -4.08
N CYS A 126 15.92 22.24 -3.79
CA CYS A 126 15.51 23.63 -4.03
C CYS A 126 15.76 24.46 -2.75
N PRO A 127 16.68 25.44 -2.76
CA PRO A 127 17.02 26.26 -1.59
C PRO A 127 15.88 27.21 -1.16
#